data_AF-A0A955S0T1-F1
#
_entry.id   AF-A0A955S0T1-F1
#
_cell.length_a   1.000
_cell.length_b   1.000
_cell.length_c   1.000
_cell.angle_alpha   90.00
_cell.angle_beta   90.00
_cell.angle_gamma   90.00
#
_symmetry.space_group_name_H-M   'P 1'
#
loop_
_entity.id
_entity.type
_entity.pdbx_description
1 polymer ?
#
loop_
_entity_poly.entity_id
_entity_poly.type
_entity_poly.pdbx_seq_one_letter_code
_entity_poly.pdbx_strand_id
1 'polypeptide(L)'
;MSQDHKKLYIWNAVWLTILTVAELFVVKLPLAKAGQVALLLAFALTKMILVLMVYMHLRYETKALKIALAIPIPLAVLFLVSLMYDLPYQMLHF
;
A
#
# COMPACT_ATOMS: atom_id res chain seq x y z
N MET A 1 -0.17 10.55 30.34
CA MET A 1 -0.93 10.18 29.13
C MET A 1 -0.05 9.38 28.17
N SER A 2 0.08 8.06 28.37
CA SER A 2 0.94 7.17 27.54
C SER A 2 0.15 6.11 26.75
N GLN A 3 -1.19 6.15 26.79
CA GLN A 3 -2.06 5.08 26.27
C GLN A 3 -2.59 5.34 24.84
N ASP A 4 -2.50 6.57 24.32
CA ASP A 4 -3.13 6.93 23.03
C ASP A 4 -2.35 6.42 21.79
N HIS A 5 -1.02 6.37 21.86
CA HIS A 5 -0.20 5.97 20.72
C HIS A 5 -0.42 4.50 20.32
N LYS A 6 -0.58 3.59 21.29
CA LYS A 6 -0.85 2.17 21.03
C LYS A 6 -2.18 1.97 20.28
N LYS A 7 -3.21 2.73 20.65
CA LYS A 7 -4.50 2.70 19.96
C LYS A 7 -4.38 3.18 18.51
N LEU A 8 -3.61 4.25 18.25
CA LEU A 8 -3.38 4.76 16.90
C LEU A 8 -2.68 3.73 16.00
N TYR A 9 -1.71 2.96 16.53
CA TYR A 9 -1.08 1.89 15.75
C TYR A 9 -2.03 0.77 15.40
N ILE A 10 -2.83 0.32 16.37
CA ILE A 10 -3.82 -0.74 16.14
C ILE A 10 -4.85 -0.27 15.12
N TRP A 11 -5.33 0.98 15.24
CA TRP A 11 -6.27 1.56 14.30
C TRP A 11 -5.70 1.67 12.88
N ASN A 12 -4.45 2.13 12.76
CA ASN A 12 -3.75 2.18 11.47
C ASN A 12 -3.58 0.79 10.85
N ALA A 13 -3.19 -0.20 11.66
CA ALA A 13 -3.06 -1.58 11.21
C ALA A 13 -4.40 -2.13 10.68
N VAL A 14 -5.50 -1.88 11.39
CA VAL A 14 -6.84 -2.26 10.93
C VAL A 14 -7.18 -1.59 9.59
N TRP A 15 -6.88 -0.31 9.44
CA TRP A 15 -7.15 0.41 8.19
C TRP A 15 -6.31 -0.10 7.01
N LEU A 16 -5.03 -0.44 7.26
CA LEU A 16 -4.17 -1.09 6.27
C LEU A 16 -4.67 -2.47 5.88
N THR A 17 -5.18 -3.25 6.84
CA THR A 17 -5.79 -4.56 6.57
C THR A 17 -7.03 -4.41 5.70
N ILE A 18 -7.92 -3.46 6.02
CA ILE A 18 -9.12 -3.18 5.22
C ILE A 18 -8.74 -2.80 3.78
N LEU A 19 -7.77 -1.90 3.59
CA LEU A 19 -7.26 -1.55 2.26
C LEU A 19 -6.68 -2.75 1.51
N THR A 20 -6.01 -3.67 2.21
CA THR A 20 -5.46 -4.90 1.60
C THR A 20 -6.57 -5.86 1.17
N VAL A 21 -7.60 -6.01 1.99
CA VAL A 21 -8.78 -6.80 1.61
C VAL A 21 -9.48 -6.17 0.41
N ALA A 22 -9.63 -4.84 0.38
CA ALA A 22 -10.20 -4.12 -0.76
C ALA A 22 -9.40 -4.33 -2.05
N GLU A 23 -8.05 -4.35 -2.00
CA GLU A 23 -7.21 -4.69 -3.16
C GLU A 23 -7.54 -6.08 -3.72
N LEU A 24 -7.70 -7.09 -2.85
CA LEU A 24 -8.06 -8.44 -3.29
C LEU A 24 -9.42 -8.47 -4.01
N PHE A 25 -10.38 -7.64 -3.59
CA PHE A 25 -11.65 -7.48 -4.29
C PHE A 25 -11.48 -6.77 -5.63
N VAL A 26 -10.68 -5.70 -5.69
CA VAL A 26 -10.39 -4.98 -6.94
C VAL A 26 -9.75 -5.92 -7.97
N VAL A 27 -8.89 -6.85 -7.53
CA VAL A 27 -8.27 -7.83 -8.43
C VAL A 27 -9.28 -8.81 -9.04
N LYS A 28 -10.40 -9.07 -8.36
CA LYS A 28 -11.46 -9.98 -8.83
C LYS A 28 -12.53 -9.27 -9.65
N LEU A 29 -12.55 -7.94 -9.70
CA LEU A 29 -13.51 -7.21 -10.52
C LEU A 29 -13.15 -7.32 -12.01
N PRO A 30 -14.15 -7.50 -12.89
CA PRO A 30 -13.94 -7.54 -14.35
C PRO A 30 -13.71 -6.12 -14.92
N LEU A 31 -12.69 -5.43 -14.42
CA LEU A 31 -12.28 -4.11 -14.89
C LEU A 31 -11.25 -4.24 -16.01
N ALA A 32 -11.16 -3.21 -16.88
CA ALA A 32 -10.03 -3.08 -17.79
C ALA A 32 -8.72 -3.05 -16.98
N LYS A 33 -7.69 -3.78 -17.45
CA LYS A 33 -6.40 -3.92 -16.75
C LYS A 33 -5.79 -2.58 -16.32
N ALA A 34 -5.83 -1.59 -17.20
CA ALA A 34 -5.37 -0.24 -16.89
C ALA A 34 -6.13 0.40 -15.71
N GLY A 35 -7.45 0.21 -15.63
CA GLY A 35 -8.27 0.70 -14.51
C GLY A 35 -8.00 -0.05 -13.21
N GLN A 36 -7.80 -1.37 -13.29
CA GLN A 36 -7.42 -2.20 -12.15
C GLN A 36 -6.05 -1.78 -11.59
N VAL A 37 -5.06 -1.56 -12.46
CA VAL A 37 -3.74 -1.06 -12.07
C VAL A 37 -3.83 0.31 -11.42
N ALA A 38 -4.56 1.26 -12.03
CA ALA A 38 -4.71 2.61 -11.48
C ALA A 38 -5.31 2.60 -10.07
N LEU A 39 -6.32 1.74 -9.82
CA LEU A 39 -6.93 1.56 -8.51
C LEU A 39 -5.96 0.96 -7.48
N LEU A 40 -5.25 -0.11 -7.86
CA LEU A 40 -4.26 -0.75 -6.99
C LEU A 40 -3.11 0.22 -6.64
N LEU A 41 -2.68 1.02 -7.60
CA LEU A 41 -1.65 2.04 -7.39
C LEU A 41 -2.14 3.16 -6.45
N ALA A 42 -3.41 3.59 -6.60
CA ALA A 42 -4.03 4.53 -5.67
C ALA A 42 -4.15 3.98 -4.24
N PHE A 43 -4.48 2.69 -4.08
CA PHE A 43 -4.50 2.02 -2.78
C PHE A 43 -3.11 1.90 -2.17
N ALA A 44 -2.09 1.55 -2.97
CA ALA A 44 -0.70 1.51 -2.52
C ALA A 44 -0.20 2.89 -2.04
N LEU A 45 -0.51 3.96 -2.78
CA LEU A 45 -0.19 5.33 -2.39
C LEU A 45 -0.88 5.72 -1.08
N THR A 46 -2.17 5.39 -0.95
CA THR A 46 -2.96 5.68 0.25
C THR A 46 -2.35 4.99 1.48
N LYS A 47 -1.98 3.71 1.36
CA LYS A 47 -1.28 2.97 2.44
C LYS A 47 0.04 3.65 2.82
N MET A 48 0.83 4.09 1.85
CA MET A 48 2.06 4.85 2.14
C MET A 48 1.78 6.12 2.92
N ILE A 49 0.74 6.88 2.55
CA ILE A 49 0.34 8.11 3.26
C ILE A 49 -0.13 7.83 4.68
N LEU A 50 -0.94 6.78 4.90
CA LEU A 50 -1.40 6.35 6.23
C LEU A 50 -0.23 5.99 7.15
N VAL A 51 0.71 5.21 6.63
CA VAL A 51 1.96 4.91 7.36
C VAL A 51 2.72 6.20 7.61
N LEU A 52 2.84 7.11 6.63
CA LEU A 52 3.54 8.38 6.82
C LEU A 52 2.90 9.24 7.91
N MET A 53 1.57 9.43 7.90
CA MET A 53 0.84 10.27 8.85
C MET A 53 0.97 9.75 10.28
N VAL A 54 0.81 8.44 10.48
CA VAL A 54 0.88 7.82 11.81
C VAL A 54 2.31 7.74 12.33
N TYR A 55 3.30 7.59 11.43
CA TYR A 55 4.69 7.35 11.82
C TYR A 55 5.59 8.61 11.77
N MET A 56 5.27 9.64 10.96
CA MET A 56 5.99 10.92 10.97
C MET A 56 5.84 11.66 12.29
N HIS A 57 4.68 11.53 12.94
CA HIS A 57 4.51 12.17 14.25
C HIS A 57 5.37 11.51 15.34
N LEU A 58 5.88 10.29 15.10
CA LEU A 58 6.67 9.50 16.03
C LEU A 58 8.16 9.36 15.64
N ARG A 59 8.69 10.34 14.90
CA ARG A 59 10.07 10.35 14.35
C ARG A 59 11.21 10.30 15.39
N TYR A 60 10.89 10.22 16.68
CA TYR A 60 11.86 10.10 17.76
C TYR A 60 11.88 8.66 18.30
N GLU A 61 12.91 7.90 17.92
CA GLU A 61 13.59 6.83 18.70
C GLU A 61 13.50 5.34 18.30
N THR A 62 12.44 4.78 17.72
CA THR A 62 12.36 3.30 17.65
C THR A 62 12.76 2.68 16.31
N LYS A 63 13.77 1.78 16.33
CA LYS A 63 14.30 1.07 15.13
C LYS A 63 13.25 0.25 14.37
N ALA A 64 12.23 -0.27 15.06
CA ALA A 64 11.12 -1.01 14.44
C ALA A 64 10.27 -0.13 13.49
N LEU A 65 10.15 1.17 13.78
CA LEU A 65 9.42 2.10 12.92
C LEU A 65 10.10 2.33 11.56
N LYS A 66 11.45 2.36 11.53
CA LYS A 66 12.21 2.48 10.28
C LYS A 66 12.01 1.27 9.37
N ILE A 67 11.91 0.07 9.93
CA ILE A 67 11.69 -1.17 9.18
C ILE A 67 10.26 -1.19 8.60
N ALA A 68 9.26 -0.83 9.39
CA ALA A 68 7.88 -0.75 8.92
C ALA A 68 7.68 0.24 7.76
N LEU A 69 8.42 1.37 7.79
CA LEU A 69 8.44 2.34 6.69
C LEU A 69 9.23 1.84 5.47
N ALA A 70 10.22 0.98 5.66
CA ALA A 70 11.04 0.43 4.59
C ALA A 70 10.34 -0.69 3.81
N ILE A 71 9.40 -1.44 4.39
CA ILE A 71 8.64 -2.53 3.74
C ILE A 71 7.80 -2.09 2.52
N PRO A 72 7.04 -0.97 2.54
CA PRO A 72 6.22 -0.57 1.40
C PRO A 72 7.04 -0.12 0.18
N ILE A 73 8.30 0.29 0.36
CA ILE A 73 9.18 0.75 -0.73
C ILE A 73 9.50 -0.38 -1.74
N PRO A 74 10.06 -1.54 -1.34
CA PRO A 74 10.29 -2.66 -2.25
C PRO A 74 8.98 -3.24 -2.77
N LEU A 75 7.88 -3.19 -2.01
CA LEU A 75 6.55 -3.58 -2.52
C LEU A 75 6.11 -2.70 -3.70
N ALA A 76 6.31 -1.38 -3.60
CA ALA A 76 6.00 -0.45 -4.69
C ALA A 76 6.89 -0.71 -5.92
N VAL A 77 8.16 -1.03 -5.72
CA VAL A 77 9.07 -1.42 -6.80
C VAL A 77 8.60 -2.71 -7.48
N LEU A 78 8.25 -3.75 -6.71
CA LEU A 78 7.73 -5.01 -7.25
C LEU A 78 6.41 -4.80 -8.02
N PHE A 79 5.55 -3.90 -7.54
CA PHE A 79 4.32 -3.52 -8.24
C PHE A 79 4.62 -2.84 -9.58
N LEU A 80 5.54 -1.88 -9.61
CA LEU A 80 5.98 -1.21 -10.84
C LEU A 80 6.60 -2.16 -11.85
N VAL A 81 7.44 -3.10 -11.37
CA VAL A 81 8.03 -4.13 -12.24
C VAL A 81 6.94 -5.04 -12.81
N SER A 82 6.00 -5.52 -11.98
CA SER A 82 4.85 -6.29 -12.47
C SER A 82 4.05 -5.53 -13.53
N LEU A 83 3.82 -4.22 -13.32
CA LEU A 83 3.12 -3.38 -14.27
C LEU A 83 3.87 -3.25 -15.61
N MET A 84 5.20 -3.08 -15.56
CA MET A 84 6.03 -3.03 -16.76
C MET A 84 6.00 -4.35 -17.55
N TYR A 85 5.85 -5.49 -16.90
CA TYR A 85 5.70 -6.78 -17.58
C TYR A 85 4.29 -7.00 -18.16
N ASP A 86 3.24 -6.45 -17.52
CA ASP A 86 1.85 -6.61 -17.98
C ASP A 86 1.53 -5.70 -19.20
N LEU A 87 2.10 -4.49 -19.24
CA LEU A 87 1.93 -3.52 -20.34
C LEU A 87 2.23 -4.07 -21.76
N PRO A 88 3.38 -4.71 -22.04
CA PRO A 88 3.69 -5.26 -23.36
C PRO A 88 2.82 -6.47 -23.72
N TYR A 89 2.28 -7.20 -22.74
CA TYR A 89 1.42 -8.36 -22.99
C TYR A 89 0.07 -7.96 -23.59
N GLN A 90 -0.44 -6.77 -23.26
CA GLN A 90 -1.66 -6.23 -23.87
C GLN A 90 -1.46 -5.69 -25.29
N MET A 91 -0.26 -5.22 -25.66
CA MET A 91 0.01 -4.71 -27.02
C MET A 91 0.12 -5.81 -28.07
N LEU A 92 0.43 -7.06 -27.67
CA LEU A 92 0.59 -8.19 -28.60
C LEU A 92 -0.73 -8.89 -28.99
N HIS A 93 -1.85 -8.51 -28.36
CA HIS A 93 -3.18 -9.10 -28.57
C HIS A 93 -4.14 -8.19 -29.40
N PHE A 94 -3.58 -7.37 -30.29
CA PHE A 94 -4.32 -6.65 -31.33
C PHE A 94 -4.14 -7.29 -32.70
#